data_AF-A0A9P0KDG1-F1
#
_entry.id   AF-A0A9P0KDG1-F1
#
_cell.length_a   1.000
_cell.length_b   1.000
_cell.length_c   1.000
_cell.angle_alpha   90.00
_cell.angle_beta   90.00
_cell.angle_gamma   90.00
#
_symmetry.space_group_name_H-M   'P 1'
#
loop_
_entity.id
_entity.type
_entity.pdbx_description
1 polymer ?
#
loop_
_entity_poly.entity_id
_entity_poly.type
_entity_poly.pdbx_seq_one_letter_code
_entity_poly.pdbx_strand_id
1 'polypeptide(L)'
;MSRAKPKQNLEVCGDCGALDATWASVNKGILLCTPCCSIHRSLGRHISQVKSLLKGSWHPNQLNMVYALNNNGANNIWEHALFENGSKLMKKKPTAKDSINIKQEYIKMKHVQCAFAFRESYEDGLLSVENELGKQLHASVRTANLETSFRLLALGADPNYFHDVLTITTN
;
A
#
# COMPACT_ATOMS: atom_id res chain seq x y z
N MET A 1 28.14 14.92 30.12
CA MET A 1 27.67 15.08 28.73
C MET A 1 26.60 14.03 28.47
N SER A 2 25.33 14.43 28.40
CA SER A 2 24.22 13.50 28.11
C SER A 2 24.29 13.10 26.63
N ARG A 3 24.55 11.81 26.38
CA ARG A 3 24.53 11.24 25.04
C ARG A 3 23.11 11.39 24.49
N ALA A 4 22.91 12.28 23.52
CA ALA A 4 21.64 12.43 22.83
C ALA A 4 21.23 11.06 22.27
N LYS A 5 20.08 10.55 22.70
CA LYS A 5 19.50 9.33 22.12
C LYS A 5 19.24 9.63 20.64
N PRO A 6 19.67 8.77 19.70
CA PRO A 6 19.33 8.97 18.30
C PRO A 6 17.81 9.02 18.18
N LYS A 7 17.32 10.00 17.42
CA LYS A 7 15.90 10.19 17.12
C LYS A 7 15.44 8.91 16.41
N GLN A 8 14.92 7.94 17.18
CA GLN A 8 14.39 6.71 16.59
C GLN A 8 13.25 7.15 15.68
N ASN A 9 13.38 6.86 14.38
CA ASN A 9 12.26 6.97 13.48
C ASN A 9 11.24 5.94 13.98
N LEU A 10 10.23 6.41 14.71
CA LEU A 10 9.22 5.54 15.28
C LEU A 10 8.36 5.06 14.12
N GLU A 11 8.57 3.82 13.71
CA GLU A 11 7.82 3.22 12.61
C GLU A 11 6.33 3.17 12.98
N VAL A 12 5.51 3.88 12.21
CA VAL A 12 4.09 4.05 12.51
C VAL A 12 3.28 2.98 11.78
N CYS A 13 2.39 2.31 12.51
CA CYS A 13 1.45 1.35 11.95
C CYS A 13 0.47 2.07 11.01
N GLY A 14 0.43 1.64 9.74
CA GLY A 14 -0.44 2.20 8.71
C GLY A 14 -1.92 2.11 9.04
N ASP A 15 -2.36 1.14 9.84
CA ASP A 15 -3.79 0.95 10.14
C ASP A 15 -4.27 1.63 11.42
N CYS A 16 -3.44 1.67 12.47
CA CYS A 16 -3.89 2.17 13.78
C CYS A 16 -3.01 3.27 14.40
N GLY A 17 -1.94 3.67 13.73
CA GLY A 17 -1.05 4.74 14.20
C GLY A 17 -0.15 4.38 15.40
N ALA A 18 -0.08 3.11 15.80
CA ALA A 18 0.85 2.67 16.85
C ALA A 18 2.32 2.91 16.42
N LEU A 19 3.17 3.33 17.35
CA LEU A 19 4.56 3.78 17.10
C LEU A 19 5.60 2.64 17.19
N ASP A 20 5.15 1.39 17.15
CA ASP A 20 5.95 0.17 17.33
C ASP A 20 5.77 -0.80 16.15
N ALA A 21 5.69 -0.28 14.92
CA ALA A 21 5.53 -1.12 13.75
C ALA A 21 6.78 -1.95 13.48
N THR A 22 6.70 -3.26 13.70
CA THR A 22 7.80 -4.23 13.51
C THR A 22 7.53 -5.23 12.39
N TRP A 23 6.49 -4.98 11.61
CA TRP A 23 6.04 -5.81 10.49
C TRP A 23 5.78 -4.94 9.28
N ALA A 24 5.85 -5.53 8.10
CA ALA A 24 5.48 -4.91 6.84
C ALA A 24 4.42 -5.74 6.13
N SER A 25 3.46 -5.07 5.49
CA SER A 25 2.70 -5.65 4.39
C SER A 25 3.37 -5.24 3.09
N VAL A 26 4.11 -6.17 2.47
CA VAL A 26 5.04 -5.87 1.36
C VAL A 26 4.27 -5.36 0.14
N ASN A 27 3.22 -6.05 -0.27
CA ASN A 27 2.40 -5.69 -1.43
C ASN A 27 1.49 -4.48 -1.19
N LYS A 28 1.33 -4.03 0.06
CA LYS A 28 0.59 -2.80 0.39
C LYS A 28 1.52 -1.60 0.63
N GLY A 29 2.83 -1.82 0.75
CA GLY A 29 3.81 -0.75 1.00
C GLY A 29 3.64 -0.07 2.35
N ILE A 30 3.11 -0.77 3.37
CA ILE A 30 2.84 -0.20 4.70
C ILE A 30 3.50 -1.00 5.81
N LEU A 31 3.76 -0.33 6.94
CA LEU A 31 4.22 -0.96 8.17
C LEU A 31 3.05 -1.24 9.13
N LEU A 32 3.21 -2.27 9.97
CA LEU A 32 2.18 -2.81 10.85
C LEU A 32 2.75 -3.07 12.25
N CYS A 33 1.97 -2.71 13.28
CA CYS A 33 2.21 -3.20 14.63
C CYS A 33 1.77 -4.68 14.76
N THR A 34 2.16 -5.34 15.84
CA THR A 34 1.88 -6.78 16.04
C THR A 34 0.38 -7.13 16.00
N PRO A 35 -0.54 -6.39 16.66
CA PRO A 35 -1.99 -6.67 16.57
C PRO A 35 -2.55 -6.59 15.14
N CYS A 36 -2.22 -5.54 14.38
CA CYS A 36 -2.69 -5.38 13.01
C CYS A 36 -2.08 -6.44 12.09
N CYS A 37 -0.79 -6.77 12.27
CA CYS A 37 -0.13 -7.88 11.59
C CYS A 37 -0.89 -9.21 11.77
N SER A 38 -1.34 -9.54 12.97
CA SER A 38 -2.12 -10.76 13.22
C SER A 38 -3.43 -10.80 12.41
N ILE A 39 -4.11 -9.67 12.27
CA ILE A 39 -5.31 -9.55 11.43
C ILE A 39 -4.93 -9.73 9.96
N HIS A 40 -3.89 -9.04 9.47
CA HIS A 40 -3.42 -9.16 8.08
C HIS A 40 -3.08 -10.61 7.71
N ARG A 41 -2.52 -11.40 8.62
CA ARG A 41 -2.26 -12.83 8.39
C ARG A 41 -3.54 -13.63 8.13
N SER A 42 -4.62 -13.32 8.84
CA SER A 42 -5.92 -13.99 8.62
C SER A 42 -6.59 -13.64 7.29
N LEU A 43 -6.18 -12.55 6.63
CA LEU A 43 -6.69 -12.18 5.30
C LEU A 43 -6.10 -13.05 4.17
N GLY A 44 -4.92 -13.64 4.40
CA GLY A 44 -4.21 -14.43 3.39
C GLY A 44 -3.33 -13.59 2.44
N ARG A 45 -2.37 -14.28 1.80
CA ARG A 45 -1.29 -13.64 1.02
C ARG A 45 -1.72 -12.92 -0.26
N HIS A 46 -2.89 -13.27 -0.80
CA HIS A 46 -3.46 -12.60 -1.96
C HIS A 46 -3.95 -11.18 -1.62
N ILE A 47 -4.28 -10.93 -0.35
CA ILE A 47 -4.61 -9.59 0.17
C ILE A 47 -3.38 -8.93 0.79
N SER A 48 -2.68 -9.62 1.69
CA SER A 48 -1.54 -9.04 2.41
C SER A 48 -0.38 -10.02 2.58
N GLN A 49 0.79 -9.64 2.08
CA GLN A 49 2.04 -10.37 2.21
C GLN A 49 2.82 -9.84 3.41
N VAL A 50 2.64 -10.48 4.57
CA VAL A 50 3.22 -10.04 5.84
C VAL A 50 4.65 -10.55 6.01
N LYS A 51 5.59 -9.66 6.38
CA LYS A 51 6.97 -10.01 6.72
C LYS A 51 7.45 -9.23 7.95
N SER A 52 8.26 -9.86 8.82
CA SER A 52 8.81 -9.17 9.99
C SER A 52 9.97 -8.25 9.59
N LEU A 53 10.03 -7.06 10.18
CA LEU A 53 11.19 -6.18 10.06
C LEU A 53 12.36 -6.62 10.96
N LEU A 54 12.04 -7.28 12.07
CA LEU A 54 13.04 -7.70 13.08
C LEU A 54 13.52 -9.14 12.90
N LYS A 55 12.76 -9.97 12.19
CA LYS A 55 13.02 -11.41 12.07
C LYS A 55 13.09 -11.83 10.61
N GLY A 56 14.13 -12.60 10.27
CA GLY A 56 14.33 -13.17 8.94
C GLY A 56 15.21 -12.31 8.02
N SER A 57 15.61 -12.91 6.90
CA SER A 57 16.44 -12.24 5.90
C SER A 57 15.58 -11.43 4.92
N TRP A 58 16.01 -10.21 4.66
CA TRP A 58 15.46 -9.37 3.60
C TRP A 58 16.46 -9.25 2.47
N HIS A 59 15.95 -9.29 1.24
CA HIS A 59 16.72 -8.74 0.14
C HIS A 59 16.79 -7.21 0.33
N PRO A 60 17.99 -6.57 0.31
CA PRO A 60 18.12 -5.15 0.61
C PRO A 60 17.20 -4.26 -0.24
N ASN A 61 17.11 -4.52 -1.54
CA ASN A 61 16.25 -3.75 -2.44
C ASN A 61 14.76 -3.87 -2.09
N GLN A 62 14.31 -5.04 -1.61
CA GLN A 62 12.91 -5.23 -1.22
C GLN A 62 12.58 -4.45 0.06
N LEU A 63 13.50 -4.46 1.03
CA LEU A 63 13.32 -3.70 2.27
C LEU A 63 13.33 -2.19 2.00
N ASN A 64 14.28 -1.72 1.19
CA ASN A 64 14.38 -0.32 0.76
C ASN A 64 13.13 0.11 0.00
N MET A 65 12.59 -0.74 -0.87
CA MET A 65 11.33 -0.47 -1.58
C MET A 65 10.17 -0.29 -0.61
N VAL A 66 10.01 -1.17 0.38
CA VAL A 66 8.93 -1.05 1.39
C VAL A 66 9.06 0.24 2.19
N TYR A 67 10.26 0.59 2.66
CA TYR A 67 10.47 1.84 3.38
C TYR A 67 10.25 3.07 2.50
N ALA A 68 10.72 3.06 1.25
CA ALA A 68 10.50 4.15 0.32
C ALA A 68 9.01 4.36 0.05
N LEU A 69 8.24 3.29 -0.18
CA LEU A 69 6.79 3.36 -0.34
C LEU A 69 6.10 3.91 0.91
N ASN A 70 6.42 3.36 2.08
CA ASN A 70 5.81 3.76 3.33
C ASN A 70 6.09 5.24 3.66
N ASN A 71 7.35 5.67 3.52
CA ASN A 71 7.78 7.03 3.81
C ASN A 71 7.22 8.06 2.81
N ASN A 72 6.95 7.64 1.58
CA ASN A 72 6.34 8.47 0.54
C ASN A 72 4.82 8.30 0.47
N GLY A 73 4.17 7.89 1.56
CA GLY A 73 2.72 7.98 1.68
C GLY A 73 1.93 6.90 0.92
N ALA A 74 2.50 5.71 0.68
CA ALA A 74 1.77 4.58 0.09
C ALA A 74 0.43 4.28 0.81
N ASN A 75 0.35 4.56 2.10
CA ASN A 75 -0.89 4.41 2.87
C ASN A 75 -2.03 5.30 2.37
N ASN A 76 -1.74 6.45 1.75
CA ASN A 76 -2.73 7.37 1.20
C ASN A 76 -3.48 6.75 0.02
N ILE A 77 -2.90 5.77 -0.68
CA ILE A 77 -3.61 5.02 -1.73
C ILE A 77 -4.78 4.26 -1.14
N TRP A 78 -4.57 3.62 0.01
CA TRP A 78 -5.56 2.79 0.70
C TRP A 78 -6.49 3.58 1.61
N GLU A 79 -6.18 4.85 1.88
CA GLU A 79 -6.93 5.76 2.77
C GLU A 79 -7.41 7.03 2.06
N HIS A 80 -7.36 7.08 0.73
CA HIS A 80 -7.67 8.26 -0.08
C HIS A 80 -8.98 8.94 0.34
N ALA A 81 -10.07 8.19 0.38
CA ALA A 81 -11.39 8.71 0.70
C ALA A 81 -11.56 9.11 2.19
N LEU A 82 -10.59 8.79 3.06
CA LEU A 82 -10.58 9.33 4.43
C LEU A 82 -10.16 10.80 4.42
N PHE A 83 -9.30 11.22 3.48
CA PHE A 83 -8.80 12.58 3.39
C PHE A 83 -9.69 13.49 2.52
N GLU A 84 -10.54 12.90 1.67
CA GLU A 84 -11.52 13.66 0.90
C GLU A 84 -12.66 14.19 1.80
N ASN A 85 -12.89 15.50 1.71
CA ASN A 85 -14.02 16.24 2.31
C ASN A 85 -14.12 16.25 3.85
N GLY A 86 -13.00 16.35 4.57
CA GLY A 86 -13.00 16.69 6.01
C GLY A 86 -13.91 15.81 6.86
N SER A 87 -14.11 14.56 6.44
CA SER A 87 -15.36 13.83 6.65
C SER A 87 -15.33 12.96 7.91
N LYS A 88 -16.54 12.61 8.40
CA LYS A 88 -16.79 11.64 9.49
C LYS A 88 -16.02 10.31 9.32
N LEU A 89 -15.51 9.99 8.14
CA LEU A 89 -14.75 8.77 7.87
C LEU A 89 -13.35 8.75 8.50
N MET A 90 -12.67 9.89 8.70
CA MET A 90 -11.41 9.91 9.48
C MET A 90 -11.59 9.33 10.88
N LYS A 91 -12.78 9.51 11.49
CA LYS A 91 -13.13 8.92 12.78
C LYS A 91 -13.26 7.38 12.75
N LYS A 92 -13.24 6.76 11.57
CA LYS A 92 -13.26 5.29 11.42
C LYS A 92 -11.86 4.66 11.55
N LYS A 93 -10.77 5.43 11.40
CA LYS A 93 -9.42 4.88 11.57
C LYS A 93 -9.19 4.59 13.06
N PRO A 94 -8.85 3.34 13.44
CA PRO A 94 -8.58 3.00 14.82
C PRO A 94 -7.30 3.68 15.30
N THR A 95 -7.19 3.77 16.62
CA THR A 95 -5.98 4.16 17.35
C THR A 95 -5.24 2.94 17.86
N ALA A 96 -4.03 3.14 18.36
CA ALA A 96 -3.24 2.08 18.99
C ALA A 96 -3.97 1.39 20.15
N LYS A 97 -4.84 2.10 20.87
CA LYS A 97 -5.55 1.62 22.07
C LYS A 97 -6.85 0.86 21.77
N ASP A 98 -7.36 0.97 20.53
CA ASP A 98 -8.61 0.33 20.18
C ASP A 98 -8.52 -1.20 20.22
N SER A 99 -9.67 -1.82 20.49
CA SER A 99 -9.80 -3.27 20.58
C SER A 99 -9.44 -3.95 19.26
N ILE A 100 -9.08 -5.23 19.35
CA ILE A 100 -8.76 -6.03 18.17
C ILE A 100 -9.94 -6.10 17.19
N ASN A 101 -11.18 -6.09 17.69
CA ASN A 101 -12.39 -6.16 16.87
C ASN A 101 -12.58 -4.89 16.03
N ILE A 102 -12.36 -3.70 16.62
CA ILE A 102 -12.43 -2.43 15.88
C ILE A 102 -11.34 -2.38 14.81
N LYS A 103 -10.11 -2.79 15.16
CA LYS A 103 -9.00 -2.89 14.20
C LYS A 103 -9.31 -3.86 13.07
N GLN A 104 -9.90 -5.00 13.38
CA GLN A 104 -10.25 -6.02 12.40
C GLN A 104 -11.28 -5.52 11.39
N GLU A 105 -12.33 -4.85 11.86
CA GLU A 105 -13.36 -4.30 10.98
C GLU A 105 -12.77 -3.26 10.02
N TYR A 106 -11.99 -2.32 10.57
CA TYR A 106 -11.32 -1.31 9.76
C TYR A 106 -10.36 -1.91 8.73
N ILE A 107 -9.53 -2.88 9.13
CA ILE A 107 -8.56 -3.54 8.25
C ILE A 107 -9.27 -4.30 7.11
N LYS A 108 -10.41 -4.95 7.39
CA LYS A 108 -11.22 -5.59 6.35
C LYS A 108 -11.80 -4.57 5.36
N MET A 109 -12.38 -3.48 5.85
CA MET A 109 -12.88 -2.41 4.99
C MET A 109 -11.77 -1.83 4.09
N LYS A 110 -10.60 -1.56 4.68
CA LYS A 110 -9.47 -0.94 4.00
C LYS A 110 -8.84 -1.85 2.94
N HIS A 111 -8.57 -3.12 3.27
CA HIS A 111 -7.71 -3.98 2.43
C HIS A 111 -8.45 -5.06 1.66
N VAL A 112 -9.66 -5.45 2.10
CA VAL A 112 -10.49 -6.46 1.41
C VAL A 112 -11.53 -5.80 0.53
N GLN A 113 -12.28 -4.86 1.10
CA GLN A 113 -13.32 -4.13 0.37
C GLN A 113 -12.77 -2.94 -0.42
N CYS A 114 -11.52 -2.54 -0.14
CA CYS A 114 -10.89 -1.35 -0.70
C CYS A 114 -11.77 -0.09 -0.54
N ALA A 115 -12.51 -0.01 0.58
CA ALA A 115 -13.60 0.96 0.77
C ALA A 115 -13.13 2.41 0.85
N PHE A 116 -11.83 2.63 1.09
CA PHE A 116 -11.23 3.96 1.16
C PHE A 116 -10.19 4.20 0.07
N ALA A 117 -9.93 3.21 -0.78
CA ALA A 117 -8.96 3.34 -1.84
C ALA A 117 -9.51 4.23 -2.96
N PHE A 118 -8.63 4.98 -3.61
CA PHE A 118 -9.01 5.72 -4.81
C PHE A 118 -9.45 4.74 -5.91
N ARG A 119 -10.58 5.02 -6.55
CA ARG A 119 -11.07 4.29 -7.74
C ARG A 119 -11.48 5.34 -8.78
N GLU A 120 -10.85 5.31 -9.95
CA GLU A 120 -11.35 6.10 -11.08
C GLU A 120 -12.70 5.52 -11.53
N SER A 121 -13.69 6.39 -11.68
CA SER A 121 -14.99 6.06 -12.26
C SER A 121 -14.79 5.90 -13.76
N TYR A 122 -14.39 4.72 -14.20
CA TYR A 122 -14.39 4.39 -15.61
C TYR A 122 -15.82 4.01 -16.02
N GLU A 123 -16.60 5.02 -16.40
CA GLU A 123 -17.72 4.77 -17.31
C GLU A 123 -17.12 4.42 -18.68
N ASP A 124 -17.57 3.30 -19.25
CA ASP A 124 -17.15 2.67 -20.52
C ASP A 124 -15.88 1.76 -20.54
N GLY A 125 -16.14 0.44 -20.54
CA GLY A 125 -15.27 -0.58 -21.15
C GLY A 125 -14.07 -1.07 -20.32
N LEU A 126 -14.30 -2.04 -19.43
CA LEU A 126 -13.27 -2.64 -18.55
C LEU A 126 -11.96 -3.07 -19.26
N LEU A 127 -12.06 -3.55 -20.51
CA LEU A 127 -10.91 -3.97 -21.33
C LEU A 127 -10.02 -2.81 -21.83
N SER A 128 -10.57 -1.61 -22.01
CA SER A 128 -9.79 -0.44 -22.47
C SER A 128 -8.90 0.11 -21.34
N VAL A 129 -9.40 0.05 -20.11
CA VAL A 129 -8.75 0.56 -18.89
C VAL A 129 -7.56 -0.31 -18.47
N GLU A 130 -7.73 -1.64 -18.43
CA GLU A 130 -6.64 -2.55 -18.06
C GLU A 130 -5.45 -2.43 -19.04
N ASN A 131 -5.74 -2.28 -20.33
CA ASN A 131 -4.73 -2.04 -21.35
C ASN A 131 -4.04 -0.68 -21.17
N GLU A 132 -4.80 0.37 -20.80
CA GLU A 132 -4.24 1.71 -20.61
C GLU A 132 -3.38 1.81 -19.34
N LEU A 133 -3.83 1.23 -18.22
CA LEU A 133 -3.03 1.13 -16.98
C LEU A 133 -1.76 0.31 -17.21
N GLY A 134 -1.83 -0.77 -18.00
CA GLY A 134 -0.67 -1.56 -18.41
C GLY A 134 0.36 -0.74 -19.21
N LYS A 135 -0.09 0.06 -20.18
CA LYS A 135 0.78 0.98 -20.93
C LYS A 135 1.41 2.05 -20.03
N GLN A 136 0.62 2.65 -19.15
CA GLN A 136 1.09 3.64 -18.19
C GLN A 136 2.14 3.04 -17.26
N LEU A 137 1.92 1.82 -16.76
CA LEU A 137 2.88 1.11 -15.93
C LEU A 137 4.17 0.81 -16.71
N HIS A 138 4.05 0.25 -17.92
CA HIS A 138 5.17 -0.02 -18.81
C HIS A 138 6.01 1.24 -19.10
N ALA A 139 5.37 2.41 -19.23
CA ALA A 139 6.07 3.67 -19.38
C ALA A 139 6.72 4.16 -18.07
N SER A 140 6.01 4.05 -16.94
CA SER A 140 6.41 4.53 -15.61
C SER A 140 7.68 3.84 -15.10
N VAL A 141 7.78 2.52 -15.28
CA VAL A 141 8.90 1.71 -14.78
C VAL A 141 10.24 1.98 -15.46
N ARG A 142 10.25 2.77 -16.55
CA ARG A 142 11.51 3.28 -17.16
C ARG A 142 12.18 4.38 -16.33
N THR A 143 11.49 4.87 -15.30
CA THR A 143 12.00 5.88 -14.36
C THR A 143 12.08 5.29 -12.95
N ALA A 144 12.77 5.97 -12.03
CA ALA A 144 12.87 5.56 -10.64
C ALA A 144 11.63 5.93 -9.79
N ASN A 145 10.50 6.30 -10.42
CA ASN A 145 9.30 6.75 -9.72
C ASN A 145 8.48 5.56 -9.18
N LEU A 146 8.92 5.05 -8.04
CA LEU A 146 8.31 3.94 -7.33
C LEU A 146 6.85 4.22 -6.92
N GLU A 147 6.54 5.45 -6.55
CA GLU A 147 5.19 5.83 -6.10
C GLU A 147 4.16 5.71 -7.24
N THR A 148 4.48 6.26 -8.41
CA THR A 148 3.59 6.17 -9.58
C THR A 148 3.39 4.73 -10.02
N SER A 149 4.47 3.95 -10.13
CA SER A 149 4.37 2.53 -10.49
C SER A 149 3.52 1.75 -9.48
N PHE A 150 3.68 2.01 -8.17
CA PHE A 150 2.88 1.38 -7.14
C PHE A 150 1.41 1.78 -7.17
N ARG A 151 1.10 3.05 -7.43
CA ARG A 151 -0.28 3.52 -7.60
C ARG A 151 -0.97 2.84 -8.78
N LEU A 152 -0.28 2.71 -9.92
CA LEU A 152 -0.82 2.01 -11.09
C LEU A 152 -1.12 0.54 -10.80
N LEU A 153 -0.22 -0.15 -10.11
CA LEU A 153 -0.46 -1.52 -9.64
C LEU A 153 -1.66 -1.61 -8.68
N ALA A 154 -1.79 -0.65 -7.76
CA ALA A 154 -2.93 -0.60 -6.84
C ALA A 154 -4.28 -0.32 -7.54
N LEU A 155 -4.25 0.37 -8.68
CA LEU A 155 -5.41 0.60 -9.55
C LEU A 155 -5.77 -0.61 -10.41
N GLY A 156 -4.89 -1.61 -10.53
CA GLY A 156 -5.13 -2.85 -11.26
C GLY A 156 -4.30 -3.03 -12.53
N ALA A 157 -3.26 -2.21 -12.75
CA ALA A 157 -2.29 -2.47 -13.83
C ALA A 157 -1.70 -3.89 -13.69
N ASP A 158 -1.70 -4.67 -14.77
CA ASP A 158 -1.09 -6.00 -14.78
C ASP A 158 0.45 -5.86 -14.76
N PRO A 159 1.15 -6.35 -13.73
CA PRO A 159 2.61 -6.36 -13.71
C PRO A 159 3.24 -7.22 -14.81
N ASN A 160 2.48 -8.12 -15.44
CA ASN A 160 2.92 -8.94 -16.57
C ASN A 160 2.39 -8.44 -17.93
N TYR A 161 1.90 -7.20 -18.00
CA TYR A 161 1.41 -6.59 -19.23
C TYR A 161 2.43 -6.72 -20.37
N PHE A 162 1.98 -7.21 -21.53
CA PHE A 162 2.79 -7.36 -22.73
C PHE A 162 2.47 -6.23 -23.71
N HIS A 163 3.46 -5.40 -24.01
CA HIS A 163 3.34 -4.32 -24.99
C HIS A 163 3.74 -4.82 -26.38
N ASP A 164 2.76 -5.06 -27.25
CA ASP A 164 3.02 -5.52 -28.62
C ASP A 164 3.43 -4.34 -29.53
N VAL A 165 4.68 -4.34 -29.97
CA VAL A 165 5.30 -3.23 -30.74
C VAL A 165 4.94 -3.30 -32.24
N LEU A 166 4.25 -4.36 -32.69
CA LEU A 166 4.05 -4.66 -34.11
C LEU A 166 2.91 -3.89 -34.81
N THR A 167 2.18 -3.01 -34.09
CA THR A 167 1.06 -2.24 -34.68
C THR A 167 1.44 -0.85 -35.19
N ILE A 168 2.71 -0.43 -35.11
CA ILE A 168 3.14 0.94 -35.48
C ILE A 168 3.86 1.01 -36.86
N THR A 169 4.22 -0.12 -37.48
CA THR A 169 4.97 -0.15 -38.75
C THR A 169 4.16 -0.60 -39.97
N THR A 170 2.87 -0.25 -40.06
CA THR A 170 2.12 -0.34 -41.32
C THR A 170 1.47 1.00 -41.64
N ASN A 171 2.26 1.87 -42.27
CA ASN A 171 1.80 2.93 -43.17
C ASN A 171 2.86 3.10 -44.26
#